data_AF-A0A7S0AJS0-F1
#
_entry.id   AF-A0A7S0AJS0-F1
#
_cell.length_a   1.000
_cell.length_b   1.000
_cell.length_c   1.000
_cell.angle_alpha   90.00
_cell.angle_beta   90.00
_cell.angle_gamma   90.00
#
_symmetry.space_group_name_H-M   'P 1'
#
loop_
_entity.id
_entity.type
_entity.pdbx_description
1 polymer ?
#
loop_
_entity_poly.entity_id
_entity_poly.type
_entity_poly.pdbx_seq_one_letter_code
_entity_poly.pdbx_strand_id
1 'polypeptide(L)'
;VPTLDMGEGLALAHGWLTGAEVVVKTAEDGQAREALMNEIRIMRRLRHPNIALFHGITPGDAEGSLCIVIAWIQGGDLHQHMQRRLRDRDLEREAPGPAP
;
A
#
# COMPACT_ATOMS: atom_id res chain seq x y z
N VAL A 1 11.93 9.25 -3.60
CA VAL A 1 10.61 9.16 -2.94
C VAL A 1 10.82 8.40 -1.64
N PRO A 2 10.25 8.81 -0.49
CA PRO A 2 10.54 8.13 0.76
C PRO A 2 10.08 6.67 0.69
N THR A 3 10.98 5.76 1.04
CA THR A 3 10.70 4.35 1.22
C THR A 3 10.17 4.17 2.65
N LEU A 4 8.98 3.61 2.79
CA LEU A 4 8.44 3.21 4.08
C LEU A 4 8.88 1.77 4.33
N ASP A 5 9.83 1.59 5.25
CA ASP A 5 10.14 0.29 5.82
C ASP A 5 8.98 -0.12 6.74
N MET A 6 8.34 -1.23 6.40
CA MET A 6 7.16 -1.73 7.10
C MET A 6 7.54 -2.69 8.25
N GLY A 7 8.84 -2.93 8.49
CA GLY A 7 9.31 -4.08 9.24
C GLY A 7 9.11 -5.37 8.42
N GLU A 8 9.73 -6.46 8.86
CA GLU A 8 9.61 -7.80 8.23
C GLU A 8 10.29 -7.95 6.84
N GLY A 9 11.25 -7.09 6.49
CA GLY A 9 11.96 -7.17 5.20
C GLY A 9 11.12 -6.70 4.01
N LEU A 10 10.13 -5.85 4.26
CA LEU A 10 9.26 -5.23 3.26
C LEU A 10 9.44 -3.72 3.21
N ALA A 11 9.59 -3.20 2.00
CA ALA A 11 9.72 -1.77 1.72
C ALA A 11 8.65 -1.32 0.71
N LEU A 12 8.07 -0.13 0.93
CA LEU A 12 7.12 0.49 0.00
C LEU A 12 7.68 1.79 -0.56
N ALA A 13 7.63 1.94 -1.87
CA ALA A 13 7.97 3.17 -2.57
C ALA A 13 6.81 3.60 -3.49
N HIS A 14 6.45 4.89 -3.42
CA HIS A 14 5.54 5.50 -4.38
C HIS A 14 6.33 5.97 -5.61
N GLY A 15 5.72 5.92 -6.80
CA GLY A 15 6.38 6.32 -8.04
C GLY A 15 5.43 6.40 -9.23
N TRP A 16 6.01 6.51 -10.42
CA TRP A 16 5.28 6.61 -11.68
C TRP A 16 5.77 5.56 -12.68
N LEU A 17 4.85 4.89 -13.37
CA LEU A 17 5.14 3.95 -14.44
C LEU A 17 4.28 4.32 -15.65
N THR A 18 4.92 4.70 -16.75
CA THR A 18 4.25 5.07 -18.03
C THR A 18 3.07 6.04 -17.85
N GLY A 19 3.20 7.02 -16.95
CA GLY A 19 2.16 8.01 -16.69
C GLY A 19 1.09 7.62 -15.66
N ALA A 20 1.16 6.43 -15.05
CA ALA A 20 0.30 6.02 -13.94
C ALA A 20 1.05 6.09 -12.60
N GLU A 21 0.38 6.55 -11.54
CA GLU A 21 0.89 6.45 -10.16
C GLU A 21 0.87 5.00 -9.69
N VAL A 22 1.99 4.56 -9.11
CA VAL A 22 2.20 3.19 -8.68
C VAL A 22 2.83 3.11 -7.30
N VAL A 23 2.61 1.98 -6.65
CA VAL A 23 3.41 1.52 -5.51
C VAL A 23 4.27 0.37 -5.95
N VAL A 24 5.54 0.45 -5.57
CA VAL A 24 6.48 -0.65 -5.63
C VAL A 24 6.60 -1.21 -4.22
N LYS A 25 6.19 -2.46 -4.04
CA LYS A 25 6.41 -3.20 -2.81
C LYS A 25 7.56 -4.16 -3.03
N THR A 26 8.64 -3.96 -2.29
CA THR A 26 9.89 -4.72 -2.38
C THR A 26 9.98 -5.66 -1.19
N ALA A 27 10.34 -6.91 -1.44
CA ALA A 27 10.65 -7.89 -0.41
C ALA A 27 12.10 -8.34 -0.54
N GLU A 28 12.81 -8.35 0.58
CA GLU A 28 14.09 -9.04 0.72
C GLU A 28 13.93 -10.55 0.59
N ASP A 29 15.03 -11.25 0.35
CA ASP A 29 15.02 -12.71 0.23
C ASP A 29 14.54 -13.40 1.52
N GLY A 30 14.05 -14.64 1.40
CA GLY A 30 13.47 -15.39 2.52
C GLY A 30 11.95 -15.23 2.66
N GLN A 31 11.47 -15.14 3.91
CA GLN A 31 10.03 -15.23 4.22
C GLN A 31 9.20 -14.10 3.58
N ALA A 32 9.73 -12.87 3.55
CA ALA A 32 9.07 -11.73 2.93
C ALA A 32 8.83 -11.96 1.44
N ARG A 33 9.83 -12.47 0.73
CA ARG A 33 9.74 -12.84 -0.68
C ARG A 33 8.74 -13.96 -0.93
N GLU A 34 8.71 -14.99 -0.09
CA GLU A 34 7.72 -16.07 -0.22
C GLU A 34 6.28 -15.56 -0.05
N ALA A 35 6.06 -14.70 0.94
CA ALA A 35 4.77 -14.05 1.16
C ALA A 35 4.38 -13.17 -0.04
N LEU A 36 5.32 -12.36 -0.55
CA LEU A 36 5.08 -11.52 -1.73
C LEU A 36 4.81 -12.36 -2.98
N MET A 37 5.48 -13.50 -3.15
CA MET A 37 5.21 -14.44 -4.24
C MET A 37 3.80 -15.02 -4.19
N ASN A 38 3.24 -15.28 -3.00
CA ASN A 38 1.85 -15.69 -2.85
C ASN A 38 0.89 -14.59 -3.26
N GLU A 39 1.15 -13.35 -2.87
CA GLU A 39 0.38 -12.18 -3.30
C GLU A 39 0.39 -12.05 -4.84
N ILE A 40 1.57 -12.15 -5.48
CA ILE A 40 1.72 -12.11 -6.94
C ILE A 40 0.96 -13.27 -7.63
N ARG A 41 0.96 -14.48 -7.05
CA ARG A 41 0.22 -15.63 -7.62
C ARG A 41 -1.28 -15.36 -7.72
N ILE A 42 -1.84 -14.65 -6.75
CA ILE A 42 -3.26 -14.30 -6.73
C ILE A 42 -3.51 -13.10 -7.63
N MET A 43 -2.79 -11.99 -7.41
CA MET A 43 -3.04 -10.71 -8.08
C MET A 43 -2.86 -10.78 -9.60
N ARG A 44 -1.91 -11.58 -10.12
CA ARG A 44 -1.70 -11.70 -11.58
C ARG A 44 -2.92 -12.20 -12.34
N ARG A 45 -3.88 -12.82 -11.64
CA ARG A 45 -5.11 -13.41 -12.21
C ARG A 45 -6.33 -12.51 -12.05
N LEU A 46 -6.21 -11.39 -11.33
CA LEU A 46 -7.34 -10.52 -11.00
C LEU A 46 -7.30 -9.24 -11.87
N ARG A 47 -8.39 -8.97 -12.58
CA ARG A 47 -8.60 -7.72 -13.32
C ARG A 47 -10.04 -7.25 -13.11
N HIS A 48 -10.21 -6.30 -12.20
CA HIS A 48 -11.54 -5.79 -11.82
C HIS A 48 -11.42 -4.35 -11.30
N PRO A 49 -12.38 -3.45 -11.56
CA PRO A 49 -12.33 -2.05 -11.13
C PRO A 49 -12.17 -1.83 -9.62
N ASN A 50 -12.60 -2.79 -8.80
CA ASN A 50 -12.52 -2.71 -7.33
C ASN A 50 -11.36 -3.52 -6.73
N ILE A 51 -10.38 -3.94 -7.54
CA ILE A 51 -9.17 -4.63 -7.10
C ILE A 51 -7.98 -3.82 -7.58
N ALA A 52 -7.00 -3.57 -6.70
CA ALA A 52 -5.79 -2.84 -7.07
C ALA A 52 -5.13 -3.47 -8.29
N LEU A 53 -4.90 -2.65 -9.32
CA LEU A 53 -4.40 -3.14 -10.60
C LEU A 53 -2.96 -3.61 -10.45
N PHE A 54 -2.71 -4.87 -10.79
CA PHE A 54 -1.38 -5.44 -10.92
C PHE A 54 -0.75 -5.01 -12.26
N HIS A 55 0.37 -4.27 -12.20
CA HIS A 55 1.13 -3.87 -13.38
C HIS A 55 2.19 -4.89 -13.75
N GLY A 56 2.91 -5.46 -12.77
CA GLY A 56 3.97 -6.42 -13.05
C GLY A 56 4.85 -6.73 -11.84
N ILE A 57 5.97 -7.39 -12.13
CA ILE A 57 7.03 -7.71 -11.18
C ILE A 57 8.39 -7.28 -11.76
N THR A 58 9.34 -6.99 -10.89
CA THR A 58 10.73 -6.69 -11.25
C THR A 58 11.67 -7.19 -10.15
N PRO A 59 12.92 -7.56 -10.46
CA PRO A 59 13.97 -7.67 -9.45
C PRO A 59 14.10 -6.35 -8.68
N GLY A 60 14.42 -6.43 -7.39
CA GLY A 60 14.85 -5.26 -6.63
C GLY A 60 16.35 -5.02 -6.73
N ASP A 61 16.83 -3.98 -6.05
CA ASP A 61 18.24 -3.56 -6.11
C ASP A 61 19.19 -4.53 -5.38
N ALA A 62 18.69 -5.22 -4.35
CA ALA A 62 19.44 -6.22 -3.62
C ALA A 62 19.34 -7.60 -4.28
N GLU A 63 20.42 -8.37 -4.25
CA GLU A 63 20.43 -9.74 -4.78
C GLU A 63 19.35 -10.60 -4.08
N GLY A 64 18.56 -11.32 -4.88
CA GLY A 64 17.46 -12.14 -4.39
C GLY A 64 16.17 -11.38 -4.05
N SER A 65 16.19 -10.05 -4.00
CA SER A 65 14.98 -9.26 -3.72
C SER A 65 13.99 -9.24 -4.89
N LEU A 66 12.71 -9.09 -4.56
CA LEU A 66 11.61 -9.09 -5.53
C LEU A 66 10.69 -7.91 -5.29
N CYS A 67 10.27 -7.27 -6.38
CA CYS A 67 9.32 -6.17 -6.35
C CYS A 67 8.04 -6.54 -7.09
N ILE A 68 6.90 -6.11 -6.54
CA ILE A 68 5.61 -6.05 -7.24
C ILE A 68 5.26 -4.58 -7.51
N VAL A 69 4.74 -4.31 -8.71
CA VAL A 69 4.25 -2.98 -9.10
C VAL A 69 2.73 -3.01 -9.20
N ILE A 70 2.07 -2.18 -8.41
CA ILE A 70 0.60 -2.09 -8.35
C ILE A 70 0.15 -0.63 -8.41
N ALA A 71 -1.11 -0.40 -8.77
CA ALA A 71 -1.66 0.96 -8.79
C ALA A 71 -1.62 1.61 -7.40
N TRP A 72 -1.27 2.90 -7.35
CA TRP A 72 -1.39 3.70 -6.15
C TRP A 72 -2.86 3.92 -5.80
N ILE A 73 -3.21 3.69 -4.54
CA ILE A 73 -4.57 3.92 -4.02
C ILE A 73 -4.54 5.16 -3.14
N GLN A 74 -5.16 6.23 -3.64
CA GLN A 74 -5.27 7.49 -2.91
C GLN A 74 -6.19 7.32 -1.68
N GLY A 75 -5.82 7.98 -0.57
CA GLY A 75 -6.64 8.01 0.65
C GLY A 75 -6.18 7.03 1.74
N GLY A 76 -5.21 6.15 1.43
CA GLY A 76 -4.72 5.14 2.37
C GLY A 76 -5.65 3.93 2.47
N ASP A 77 -5.40 3.07 3.45
CA ASP A 77 -6.23 1.89 3.67
C ASP A 77 -7.54 2.22 4.42
N LEU A 78 -8.49 1.29 4.34
CA LEU A 78 -9.80 1.44 4.98
C LEU A 78 -9.70 1.58 6.51
N HIS A 79 -8.74 0.92 7.14
CA HIS A 79 -8.56 0.98 8.58
C HIS A 79 -8.13 2.39 9.01
N GLN A 80 -7.15 2.98 8.32
CA GLN A 80 -6.75 4.37 8.51
C GLN A 80 -7.91 5.33 8.28
N HIS A 81 -8.71 5.10 7.22
CA HIS A 81 -9.88 5.93 6.94
C HIS A 81 -10.93 5.86 8.08
N MET A 82 -11.25 4.65 8.55
CA MET A 82 -12.19 4.46 9.66
C MET A 82 -11.70 5.12 10.95
N GLN A 83 -10.42 4.96 11.30
CA GLN A 83 -9.86 5.59 12.48
C GLN A 83 -9.94 7.13 12.44
N ARG A 84 -9.66 7.74 11.28
CA ARG A 84 -9.81 9.21 11.10
C ARG A 84 -11.25 9.62 11.34
N ARG A 85 -12.21 8.93 10.71
CA ARG A 85 -13.64 9.23 10.85
C ARG A 85 -14.16 9.07 12.27
N LEU A 86 -13.67 8.08 13.02
CA LEU A 86 -14.03 7.93 14.44
C LEU A 86 -13.49 9.08 15.28
N ARG A 87 -12.21 9.45 15.10
CA ARG A 87 -11.61 10.61 15.79
C ARG A 87 -12.37 11.90 15.49
N ASP A 88 -12.70 12.16 14.23
CA ASP A 88 -13.42 13.37 13.82
C ASP A 88 -14.80 13.45 14.51
N ARG A 89 -15.51 12.31 14.59
CA ARG A 89 -16.80 12.23 15.29
C ARG A 89 -16.70 12.48 16.78
N ASP A 90 -15.63 12.01 17.43
CA ASP A 90 -15.42 12.23 18.85
C ASP A 90 -15.12 13.71 19.14
N LEU A 91 -14.31 14.35 18.29
CA LEU A 91 -14.04 15.79 18.36
C LEU A 91 -15.31 16.64 18.14
N GLU A 92 -16.17 16.27 17.19
CA GLU A 92 -17.46 16.93 16.97
C GLU A 92 -18.41 16.81 18.17
N ARG A 93 -18.32 15.73 18.96
CA ARG A 93 -19.14 15.53 20.17
C ARG A 93 -18.61 16.28 21.38
N GLU A 94 -17.30 16.52 21.45
CA GLU A 94 -16.64 17.26 22.53
C GLU A 94 -16.60 18.78 22.31
N ALA A 95 -16.99 19.25 21.12
CA ALA A 95 -17.09 20.69 20.84
C ALA A 95 -18.07 21.36 21.83
N PRO A 96 -17.66 22.40 22.56
CA PRO A 96 -18.57 23.13 23.44
C PRO A 96 -19.72 23.69 22.60
N GLY A 97 -20.95 23.47 23.05
CA GLY A 97 -22.14 24.03 22.42
C GLY A 97 -22.01 25.54 22.22
N PRO A 98 -22.72 26.14 21.24
CA PRO A 98 -22.62 27.56 20.97
C PRO A 98 -22.81 28.34 22.27
N ALA A 99 -21.91 29.28 22.54
CA ALA A 99 -22.00 30.16 23.70
C ALA A 99 -23.38 30.87 23.68
N PRO A 100 -24.05 30.97 24.84
CA PRO A 100 -25.41 31.53 24.93
C PRO A 100 -25.49 32.98 24.45
#